data_AF-A0A429EB27-F1
#
_entry.id   AF-A0A429EB27-F1
#
_cell.length_a   1.000
_cell.length_b   1.000
_cell.length_c   1.000
_cell.angle_alpha   90.00
_cell.angle_beta   90.00
_cell.angle_gamma   90.00
#
_symmetry.space_group_name_H-M   'P 1'
#
loop_
_entity.id
_entity.type
_entity.pdbx_description
1 polymer ?
#
loop_
_entity_poly.entity_id
_entity_poly.type
_entity_poly.pdbx_seq_one_letter_code
_entity_poly.pdbx_strand_id
1 'polypeptide(L)'
;MTLLAIVVIGLIGASPWFLRAFDGPTSRWERLSFIGQTYGAASALVAAFALVGIVATLIFQARETKIAREEARRVAIAELLKMAMDDPDLDEAWGPVPEGEDRRARRQLMYINMIISEWQMSFETKALPEVRLRAISREMFSGRPGRAFWREAREVRLSTSESKRARRFHQILDEEYRRAPAPAPERARRRPWGLLAGAAAAGALAMAPVVRRAVGRRTGRRPRR
;
A
#
# COMPACT_ATOMS: atom_id res chain seq x y z
N MET A 1 -6.08 25.88 21.51
CA MET A 1 -7.23 26.62 20.91
C MET A 1 -8.19 27.12 21.98
N THR A 2 -8.66 26.27 22.91
CA THR A 2 -9.60 26.66 23.99
C THR A 2 -9.04 27.69 24.98
N LEU A 3 -7.79 27.56 25.42
CA LEU A 3 -7.12 28.53 26.30
C LEU A 3 -7.00 29.93 25.69
N LEU A 4 -6.68 30.02 24.40
CA LEU A 4 -6.56 31.29 23.68
C LEU A 4 -7.92 32.01 23.60
N ALA A 5 -9.00 31.25 23.34
CA ALA A 5 -10.35 31.79 23.28
C ALA A 5 -10.82 32.33 24.65
N ILE A 6 -10.51 31.63 25.74
CA ILE A 6 -10.86 32.07 27.10
C ILE A 6 -10.14 33.38 27.46
N VAL A 7 -8.85 33.49 27.10
CA VAL A 7 -8.07 34.71 27.35
C VAL A 7 -8.63 35.90 26.57
N VAL A 8 -9.01 35.70 25.30
CA VAL A 8 -9.60 36.76 24.45
C VAL A 8 -10.97 37.20 25.00
N ILE A 9 -11.84 36.26 25.40
CA ILE A 9 -13.15 36.57 25.97
C ILE A 9 -13.00 37.31 27.31
N GLY A 10 -12.05 36.90 28.16
CA GLY A 10 -11.75 37.59 29.43
C GLY A 10 -11.26 39.03 29.21
N LEU A 11 -10.41 39.25 28.22
CA LEU A 11 -9.92 40.59 27.86
C LEU A 11 -11.03 41.50 27.32
N ILE A 12 -11.95 40.97 26.51
CA ILE A 12 -13.11 41.73 25.99
C ILE A 12 -14.05 42.11 27.15
N GLY A 13 -14.29 41.20 28.10
CA GLY A 13 -15.14 41.46 29.27
C GLY A 13 -14.57 42.49 30.24
N ALA A 14 -13.24 42.61 30.33
CA ALA A 14 -12.57 43.57 31.22
C ALA A 14 -12.49 45.01 30.65
N SER A 15 -12.69 45.17 29.34
CA SER A 15 -12.61 46.46 28.63
C SER A 15 -13.44 47.60 29.24
N PRO A 16 -14.73 47.41 29.64
CA PRO A 16 -15.55 48.49 30.18
C PRO A 16 -15.08 49.01 31.54
N TRP A 17 -14.41 48.15 32.32
CA TRP A 17 -13.92 48.50 33.65
C TRP A 17 -12.64 49.33 33.58
N PHE A 18 -11.78 49.00 32.61
CA PHE A 18 -10.60 49.78 32.31
C PHE A 18 -10.98 51.18 31.83
N LEU A 19 -11.92 51.30 30.87
CA LEU A 19 -12.35 52.60 30.33
C LEU A 19 -12.93 53.55 31.39
N ARG A 20 -13.62 53.04 32.41
CA ARG A 20 -14.15 53.86 33.51
C ARG A 20 -13.10 54.36 34.49
N ALA A 21 -11.91 53.76 34.52
CA ALA A 21 -10.83 54.18 35.39
C ALA A 21 -10.00 55.36 34.82
N PHE A 22 -10.24 55.77 33.57
CA PHE A 22 -9.44 56.79 32.84
C PHE A 22 -10.11 58.17 32.68
N ASP A 23 -11.01 58.58 33.58
CA ASP A 23 -11.49 59.97 33.60
C ASP A 23 -10.34 60.92 34.03
N GLY A 24 -9.70 61.58 33.06
CA GLY A 24 -8.57 62.48 33.29
C GLY A 24 -8.45 63.61 32.25
N PRO A 25 -7.69 64.68 32.56
CA PRO A 25 -7.56 65.88 31.73
C PRO A 25 -7.11 65.59 30.28
N THR A 26 -7.57 66.38 29.31
CA THR A 26 -7.27 66.26 27.87
C THR A 26 -5.77 66.13 27.53
N SER A 27 -4.88 66.74 28.31
CA SER A 27 -3.41 66.60 28.16
C SER A 27 -2.88 65.18 28.43
N ARG A 28 -3.57 64.40 29.27
CA ARG A 28 -3.24 62.99 29.54
C ARG A 28 -3.60 62.11 28.35
N TRP A 29 -4.68 62.44 27.64
CA TRP A 29 -5.12 61.76 26.41
C TRP A 29 -4.15 61.95 25.26
N GLU A 30 -3.56 63.14 25.11
CA GLU A 30 -2.58 63.42 24.06
C GLU A 30 -1.28 62.62 24.27
N ARG A 31 -0.82 62.52 25.52
CA ARG A 31 0.32 61.66 25.89
C ARG A 31 0.02 60.17 25.73
N LEU A 32 -1.19 59.72 26.09
CA LEU A 32 -1.66 58.34 25.87
C LEU A 32 -1.78 58.01 24.38
N SER A 33 -2.17 58.98 23.54
CA SER A 33 -2.24 58.84 22.08
C SER A 33 -0.85 58.64 21.47
N PHE A 34 0.14 59.46 21.86
CA PHE A 34 1.53 59.30 21.41
C PHE A 34 2.13 57.93 21.81
N ILE A 35 1.83 57.49 23.04
CA ILE A 35 2.20 56.15 23.53
C ILE A 35 1.45 55.07 22.74
N GLY A 36 0.15 55.24 22.48
CA GLY A 36 -0.65 54.34 21.67
C GLY A 36 -0.18 54.23 20.22
N GLN A 37 0.32 55.32 19.63
CA GLN A 37 0.81 55.34 18.25
C GLN A 37 2.13 54.56 18.09
N THR A 38 3.02 54.65 19.09
CA THR A 38 4.26 53.85 19.12
C THR A 38 3.98 52.36 19.35
N TYR A 39 3.05 52.02 20.25
CA TYR A 39 2.58 50.64 20.39
C TYR A 39 1.79 50.14 19.17
N GLY A 40 1.06 51.01 18.48
CA GLY A 40 0.34 50.71 17.24
C GLY A 40 1.29 50.32 16.10
N ALA A 41 2.37 51.08 15.91
CA ALA A 41 3.40 50.75 14.94
C ALA A 41 4.13 49.45 15.31
N ALA A 42 4.51 49.27 16.58
CA ALA A 42 5.17 48.05 17.05
C ALA A 42 4.28 46.79 16.92
N SER A 43 3.01 46.89 17.30
CA SER A 43 2.03 45.80 17.18
C SER A 43 1.68 45.46 15.74
N ALA A 44 1.63 46.45 14.84
CA ALA A 44 1.45 46.21 13.41
C ALA A 44 2.63 45.40 12.82
N LEU A 45 3.87 45.71 13.23
CA LEU A 45 5.05 44.93 12.83
C LEU A 45 4.96 43.50 13.36
N VAL A 46 4.61 43.30 14.63
CA VAL A 46 4.44 41.97 15.23
C VAL A 46 3.32 41.18 14.53
N ALA A 47 2.19 41.82 14.24
CA ALA A 47 1.08 41.21 13.50
C ALA A 47 1.48 40.82 12.08
N ALA A 48 2.27 41.66 11.40
CA ALA A 48 2.81 41.35 10.08
C ALA A 48 3.72 40.11 10.13
N PHE A 49 4.63 40.02 11.11
CA PHE A 49 5.46 38.81 11.29
C PHE A 49 4.64 37.57 11.64
N ALA A 50 3.62 37.71 12.49
CA ALA A 50 2.71 36.61 12.80
C ALA A 50 1.97 36.10 11.55
N LEU A 51 1.48 37.02 10.70
CA LEU A 51 0.81 36.68 9.45
C LEU A 51 1.75 35.95 8.50
N VAL A 52 3.00 36.41 8.36
CA VAL A 52 4.02 35.72 7.57
C VAL A 52 4.26 34.30 8.10
N GLY A 53 4.33 34.13 9.42
CA GLY A 53 4.45 32.82 10.06
C GLY A 53 3.27 31.89 9.74
N ILE A 54 2.04 32.40 9.79
CA ILE A 54 0.83 31.65 9.45
C ILE A 54 0.85 31.24 7.97
N VAL A 55 1.16 32.18 7.06
CA VAL A 55 1.22 31.90 5.62
C VAL A 55 2.29 30.86 5.30
N ALA A 56 3.48 30.98 5.88
CA ALA A 56 4.55 29.99 5.72
C ALA A 56 4.09 28.61 6.22
N THR A 57 3.46 28.55 7.40
CA THR A 57 2.92 27.31 7.96
C THR A 57 1.87 26.68 7.05
N LEU A 58 0.94 27.45 6.49
CA LEU A 58 -0.07 26.96 5.55
C LEU A 58 0.56 26.39 4.27
N ILE A 59 1.62 27.01 3.76
CA ILE A 59 2.34 26.50 2.59
C ILE A 59 2.99 25.14 2.90
N PHE A 60 3.61 24.99 4.07
CA PHE A 60 4.16 23.70 4.51
C PHE A 60 3.06 22.65 4.68
N GLN A 61 1.95 23.00 5.35
CA GLN A 61 0.80 22.10 5.52
C GLN A 61 0.18 21.68 4.19
N ALA A 62 0.08 22.58 3.21
CA ALA A 62 -0.44 22.25 1.88
C ALA A 62 0.46 21.26 1.12
N ARG A 63 1.78 21.33 1.32
CA ARG A 63 2.72 20.36 0.73
C ARG A 63 2.63 19.00 1.42
N GLU A 64 2.62 18.97 2.75
CA GLU A 64 2.51 17.73 3.52
C GLU A 64 1.19 17.00 3.25
N THR A 65 0.07 17.73 3.23
CA THR A 65 -1.26 17.14 2.93
C THR A 65 -1.32 16.53 1.53
N LYS A 66 -0.63 17.11 0.54
CA LYS A 66 -0.54 16.52 -0.80
C LYS A 66 0.21 15.19 -0.80
N ILE A 67 1.36 15.13 -0.11
CA ILE A 67 2.16 13.89 0.01
C ILE A 67 1.37 12.82 0.76
N ALA A 68 0.79 13.16 1.92
CA ALA A 68 0.01 12.24 2.72
C ALA A 68 -1.20 11.67 1.97
N ARG A 69 -1.89 12.49 1.16
CA ARG A 69 -3.00 12.02 0.32
C ARG A 69 -2.54 11.00 -0.73
N GLU A 70 -1.37 11.20 -1.31
CA GLU A 70 -0.84 10.30 -2.33
C GLU A 70 -0.38 8.97 -1.72
N GLU A 71 0.25 9.00 -0.55
CA GLU A 71 0.59 7.80 0.22
C GLU A 71 -0.66 7.03 0.64
N ALA A 72 -1.67 7.70 1.20
CA ALA A 72 -2.92 7.08 1.60
C ALA A 72 -3.63 6.40 0.42
N ARG A 73 -3.66 7.05 -0.76
CA ARG A 73 -4.22 6.45 -1.98
C ARG A 73 -3.49 5.17 -2.37
N ARG A 74 -2.15 5.14 -2.25
CA ARG A 74 -1.33 3.97 -2.61
C ARG A 74 -1.57 2.80 -1.64
N VAL A 75 -1.68 3.09 -0.34
CA VAL A 75 -2.02 2.08 0.67
C VAL A 75 -3.39 1.49 0.38
N ALA A 76 -4.39 2.32 0.10
CA ALA A 76 -5.73 1.85 -0.24
C ALA A 76 -5.74 0.95 -1.48
N ILE A 77 -5.04 1.32 -2.56
CA ILE A 77 -4.93 0.48 -3.75
C ILE A 77 -4.25 -0.87 -3.44
N ALA A 78 -3.19 -0.86 -2.63
CA ALA A 78 -2.50 -2.08 -2.22
C ALA A 78 -3.41 -3.00 -1.38
N GLU A 79 -4.28 -2.43 -0.55
CA GLU A 79 -5.26 -3.17 0.25
C GLU A 79 -6.37 -3.77 -0.61
N LEU A 80 -6.92 -2.99 -1.56
CA LEU A 80 -7.88 -3.50 -2.55
C LEU A 80 -7.29 -4.69 -3.34
N LEU A 81 -6.02 -4.59 -3.75
CA LEU A 81 -5.38 -5.67 -4.50
C LEU A 81 -5.13 -6.91 -3.63
N LYS A 82 -4.80 -6.74 -2.35
CA LYS A 82 -4.69 -7.87 -1.42
C LYS A 82 -6.04 -8.56 -1.22
N MET A 83 -7.12 -7.79 -1.05
CA MET A 83 -8.47 -8.35 -0.94
C MET A 83 -8.87 -9.16 -2.18
N ALA A 84 -8.57 -8.66 -3.38
CA ALA A 84 -8.79 -9.40 -4.62
C ALA A 84 -7.90 -10.65 -4.77
N MET A 85 -6.70 -10.65 -4.18
CA MET A 85 -5.86 -11.84 -4.15
C MET A 85 -6.43 -12.93 -3.22
N ASP A 86 -7.11 -12.55 -2.15
CA ASP A 86 -7.65 -13.48 -1.15
C ASP A 86 -9.05 -13.99 -1.52
N ASP A 87 -9.87 -13.16 -2.18
CA ASP A 87 -11.24 -13.47 -2.58
C ASP A 87 -11.41 -13.55 -4.12
N PRO A 88 -11.72 -14.74 -4.68
CA PRO A 88 -11.88 -14.90 -6.12
C PRO A 88 -13.09 -14.14 -6.71
N ASP A 89 -14.12 -13.86 -5.93
CA ASP A 89 -15.30 -13.13 -6.43
C ASP A 89 -14.93 -11.64 -6.61
N LEU A 90 -14.04 -11.11 -5.77
CA LEU A 90 -13.49 -9.76 -5.90
C LEU A 90 -12.48 -9.67 -7.05
N ASP A 91 -11.76 -10.74 -7.35
CA ASP A 91 -10.82 -10.80 -8.48
C ASP A 91 -11.52 -10.60 -9.83
N GLU A 92 -12.70 -11.20 -10.01
CA GLU A 92 -13.50 -11.08 -11.24
C GLU A 92 -13.91 -9.63 -11.53
N ALA A 93 -14.12 -8.82 -10.49
CA ALA A 93 -14.49 -7.41 -10.62
C ALA A 93 -13.38 -6.54 -11.26
N TRP A 94 -12.13 -7.00 -11.27
CA TRP A 94 -11.01 -6.30 -11.92
C TRP A 94 -10.93 -6.52 -13.43
N GLY A 95 -11.67 -7.49 -13.96
CA GLY A 95 -11.72 -7.80 -15.39
C GLY A 95 -11.91 -9.29 -15.66
N PRO A 96 -12.31 -9.64 -16.90
CA PRO A 96 -12.65 -11.01 -17.26
C PRO A 96 -11.46 -11.94 -16.98
N VAL A 97 -11.70 -12.98 -16.19
CA VAL A 97 -10.75 -14.08 -15.98
C VAL A 97 -10.96 -15.06 -17.13
N PRO A 98 -9.99 -15.25 -18.05
CA PRO A 98 -10.11 -16.24 -19.11
C PRO A 98 -10.38 -17.63 -18.52
N GLU A 99 -11.29 -18.38 -19.14
CA GLU A 99 -11.62 -19.74 -18.67
C GLU A 99 -10.37 -20.63 -18.62
N GLY A 100 -10.12 -21.25 -17.47
CA GLY A 100 -8.97 -22.15 -17.26
C GLY A 100 -7.67 -21.48 -16.82
N GLU A 101 -7.67 -20.18 -16.53
CA GLU A 101 -6.49 -19.49 -15.99
C GLU A 101 -6.14 -19.96 -14.56
N ASP A 102 -4.86 -20.22 -14.30
CA ASP A 102 -4.41 -20.65 -12.96
C ASP A 102 -4.50 -19.47 -11.99
N ARG A 103 -5.41 -19.55 -11.00
CA ARG A 103 -5.57 -18.55 -9.93
C ARG A 103 -4.25 -18.21 -9.25
N ARG A 104 -3.34 -19.18 -9.13
CA ARG A 104 -2.00 -18.93 -8.58
C ARG A 104 -1.19 -17.99 -9.47
N ALA A 105 -1.23 -18.17 -10.78
CA ALA A 105 -0.52 -17.32 -11.74
C ALA A 105 -1.07 -15.89 -11.67
N ARG A 106 -2.39 -15.72 -11.61
CA ARG A 106 -3.03 -14.40 -11.49
C ARG A 106 -2.62 -13.65 -10.23
N ARG A 107 -2.64 -14.30 -9.06
CA ARG A 107 -2.11 -13.72 -7.81
C ARG A 107 -0.63 -13.33 -7.92
N GLN A 108 0.18 -14.13 -8.62
CA GLN A 108 1.59 -13.80 -8.84
C GLN A 108 1.75 -12.55 -9.71
N LEU A 109 0.95 -12.40 -10.77
CA LEU A 109 0.96 -11.20 -11.62
C LEU A 109 0.58 -9.95 -10.84
N MET A 110 -0.46 -10.02 -10.00
CA MET A 110 -0.87 -8.92 -9.11
C MET A 110 0.24 -8.54 -8.13
N TYR A 111 0.85 -9.54 -7.50
CA TYR A 111 1.95 -9.30 -6.57
C TYR A 111 3.17 -8.65 -7.26
N ILE A 112 3.53 -9.12 -8.46
CA ILE A 112 4.60 -8.52 -9.28
C ILE A 112 4.26 -7.08 -9.66
N ASN A 113 3.01 -6.80 -9.99
CA ASN A 113 2.55 -5.44 -10.27
C ASN A 113 2.80 -4.51 -9.07
N MET A 114 2.53 -4.99 -7.84
CA MET A 114 2.82 -4.23 -6.62
C MET A 114 4.32 -3.98 -6.43
N ILE A 115 5.15 -5.02 -6.60
CA ILE A 115 6.62 -4.91 -6.48
C ILE A 115 7.17 -3.88 -7.46
N ILE A 116 6.78 -3.97 -8.74
CA ILE A 116 7.28 -3.06 -9.78
C ILE A 116 6.81 -1.62 -9.51
N SER A 117 5.59 -1.44 -8.99
CA SER A 117 5.07 -0.11 -8.64
C SER A 117 5.85 0.51 -7.47
N GLU A 118 6.25 -0.30 -6.48
CA GLU A 118 7.13 0.14 -5.39
C GLU A 118 8.53 0.49 -5.91
N TRP A 119 9.14 -0.35 -6.73
CA TRP A 119 10.45 -0.07 -7.34
C TRP A 119 10.43 1.20 -8.19
N GLN A 120 9.36 1.44 -8.94
CA GLN A 120 9.22 2.65 -9.73
C GLN A 120 9.24 3.89 -8.83
N MET A 121 8.44 3.87 -7.76
CA MET A 121 8.41 4.97 -6.79
C MET A 121 9.79 5.18 -6.16
N SER A 122 10.41 4.12 -5.64
CA SER A 122 11.72 4.18 -5.01
C SER A 122 12.80 4.66 -5.98
N PHE A 123 12.71 4.31 -7.26
CA PHE A 123 13.61 4.82 -8.29
C PHE A 123 13.38 6.30 -8.55
N GLU A 124 12.12 6.74 -8.66
CA GLU A 124 11.73 8.14 -8.88
C GLU A 124 12.18 9.05 -7.72
N THR A 125 12.04 8.61 -6.48
CA THR A 125 12.48 9.33 -5.27
C THR A 125 13.98 9.23 -4.99
N LYS A 126 14.74 8.52 -5.84
CA LYS A 126 16.19 8.25 -5.72
C LYS A 126 16.57 7.34 -4.54
N ALA A 127 15.61 6.72 -3.86
CA ALA A 127 15.86 5.71 -2.83
C ALA A 127 16.42 4.40 -3.41
N LEU A 128 16.11 4.09 -4.68
CA LEU A 128 16.61 2.92 -5.40
C LEU A 128 17.59 3.35 -6.52
N PRO A 129 18.90 3.14 -6.35
CA PRO A 129 19.89 3.40 -7.40
C PRO A 129 19.74 2.46 -8.59
N GLU A 130 20.10 2.92 -9.80
CA GLU A 130 20.02 2.14 -11.04
C GLU A 130 20.77 0.80 -10.95
N VAL A 131 21.95 0.77 -10.34
CA VAL A 131 22.74 -0.47 -10.19
C VAL A 131 21.96 -1.54 -9.44
N ARG A 132 21.27 -1.16 -8.35
CA ARG A 132 20.44 -2.09 -7.57
C ARG A 132 19.19 -2.49 -8.37
N LEU A 133 18.55 -1.54 -9.06
CA LEU A 133 17.39 -1.83 -9.92
C LEU A 133 17.73 -2.89 -10.99
N ARG A 134 18.90 -2.79 -11.63
CA ARG A 134 19.36 -3.78 -12.60
C ARG A 134 19.55 -5.17 -11.99
N ALA A 135 20.15 -5.24 -10.80
CA ALA A 135 20.35 -6.51 -10.12
C ALA A 135 19.03 -7.21 -9.77
N ILE A 136 18.10 -6.50 -9.10
CA ILE A 136 16.82 -7.08 -8.66
C ILE A 136 15.89 -7.40 -9.84
N SER A 137 15.90 -6.59 -10.91
CA SER A 137 15.11 -6.87 -12.11
C SER A 137 15.61 -8.09 -12.88
N ARG A 138 16.93 -8.28 -12.96
CA ARG A 138 17.53 -9.49 -13.56
C ARG A 138 17.10 -10.74 -12.82
N GLU A 139 17.12 -10.72 -11.49
CA GLU A 139 16.66 -11.84 -10.66
C GLU A 139 15.17 -12.11 -10.91
N MET A 140 14.33 -11.08 -10.89
CA MET A 140 12.88 -11.22 -11.15
C MET A 140 12.59 -11.82 -12.54
N PHE A 141 13.31 -11.39 -13.58
CA PHE A 141 13.15 -11.89 -14.95
C PHE A 141 13.83 -13.24 -15.21
N SER A 142 14.61 -13.77 -14.27
CA SER A 142 15.02 -15.17 -14.31
C SER A 142 13.85 -16.13 -14.00
N GLY A 143 12.82 -15.64 -13.30
CA GLY A 143 11.60 -16.37 -12.99
C GLY A 143 10.54 -16.29 -14.11
N ARG A 144 9.73 -17.35 -14.25
CA ARG A 144 8.60 -17.38 -15.18
C ARG A 144 7.55 -16.29 -14.91
N PRO A 145 7.08 -16.08 -13.66
CA PRO A 145 6.01 -15.12 -13.40
C PRO A 145 6.40 -13.68 -13.75
N GLY A 146 7.63 -13.27 -13.38
CA GLY A 146 8.16 -11.94 -13.70
C GLY A 146 8.24 -11.68 -15.21
N ARG A 147 8.64 -12.69 -15.99
CA ARG A 147 8.65 -12.59 -17.45
C ARG A 147 7.25 -12.55 -18.07
N ALA A 148 6.33 -13.36 -17.58
CA ALA A 148 4.95 -13.39 -18.07
C ALA A 148 4.30 -12.01 -17.89
N PHE A 149 4.42 -11.44 -16.68
CA PHE A 149 3.95 -10.10 -16.37
C PHE A 149 4.53 -9.05 -17.32
N TRP A 150 5.86 -8.99 -17.46
CA TRP A 150 6.49 -7.95 -18.27
C TRP A 150 6.16 -8.09 -19.76
N ARG A 151 5.99 -9.31 -20.26
CA ARG A 151 5.58 -9.55 -21.65
C ARG A 151 4.24 -8.89 -21.97
N GLU A 152 3.29 -8.91 -21.04
CA GLU A 152 1.96 -8.32 -21.18
C GLU A 152 1.97 -6.81 -20.91
N ALA A 153 2.70 -6.37 -19.88
CA ALA A 153 2.67 -4.99 -19.43
C ALA A 153 3.63 -4.03 -20.16
N ARG A 154 4.68 -4.54 -20.84
CA ARG A 154 5.79 -3.72 -21.38
C ARG A 154 5.34 -2.61 -22.30
N GLU A 155 4.42 -2.88 -23.21
CA GLU A 155 4.03 -1.93 -24.25
C GLU A 155 3.29 -0.74 -23.64
N VAL A 156 2.28 -1.02 -22.81
CA VAL A 156 1.52 0.00 -22.09
C VAL A 156 2.43 0.80 -21.16
N ARG A 157 3.32 0.15 -20.40
CA ARG A 157 4.20 0.85 -19.45
C ARG A 157 5.25 1.73 -20.14
N LEU A 158 5.80 1.29 -21.27
CA LEU A 158 6.75 2.09 -22.05
C LEU A 158 6.07 3.32 -22.70
N SER A 159 4.81 3.20 -23.14
CA SER A 159 4.08 4.28 -23.82
C SER A 159 3.45 5.31 -22.88
N THR A 160 3.00 4.89 -21.69
CA THR A 160 2.26 5.74 -20.72
C THR A 160 3.15 6.51 -19.73
N SER A 161 4.48 6.46 -19.91
CA SER A 161 5.43 7.08 -18.97
C SER A 161 5.48 8.61 -19.10
N GLU A 162 4.88 9.31 -18.14
CA GLU A 162 4.80 10.78 -18.13
C GLU A 162 6.15 11.48 -17.87
N SER A 163 6.93 10.97 -16.91
CA SER A 163 8.20 11.60 -16.50
C SER A 163 9.43 10.99 -17.20
N LYS A 164 10.50 11.79 -17.38
CA LYS A 164 11.79 11.30 -17.90
C LYS A 164 12.36 10.17 -17.05
N ARG A 165 12.15 10.24 -15.73
CA ARG A 165 12.66 9.25 -14.77
C ARG A 165 11.86 7.95 -14.80
N ALA A 166 10.52 8.03 -14.94
CA ALA A 166 9.66 6.88 -15.18
C ALA A 166 10.00 6.18 -16.50
N ARG A 167 10.24 6.95 -17.58
CA ARG A 167 10.71 6.40 -18.86
C ARG A 167 12.02 5.62 -18.70
N ARG A 168 12.99 6.19 -17.97
CA ARG A 168 14.27 5.52 -17.71
C ARG A 168 14.08 4.23 -16.89
N PHE A 169 13.21 4.26 -15.88
CA PHE A 169 12.88 3.07 -15.09
C PHE A 169 12.37 1.93 -15.99
N HIS A 170 11.36 2.17 -16.83
CA HIS A 170 10.81 1.14 -17.69
C HIS A 170 11.80 0.66 -18.78
N GLN A 171 12.68 1.54 -19.27
CA GLN A 171 13.77 1.15 -20.17
C GLN A 171 14.73 0.17 -19.50
N ILE A 172 15.13 0.43 -18.24
CA ILE A 172 16.03 -0.47 -17.49
C ILE A 172 15.38 -1.85 -17.32
N LEU A 173 14.09 -1.90 -16.94
CA LEU A 173 13.37 -3.17 -16.84
C LEU A 173 13.33 -3.89 -18.19
N ASP A 174 13.05 -3.19 -19.28
CA ASP A 174 12.99 -3.81 -20.60
C ASP A 174 14.36 -4.31 -21.08
N GLU A 175 15.44 -3.58 -20.79
CA GLU A 175 16.82 -4.00 -21.05
C GLU A 175 17.16 -5.29 -20.30
N GLU A 176 16.89 -5.36 -18.99
CA GLU A 176 17.19 -6.55 -18.19
C GLU A 176 16.26 -7.74 -18.52
N TYR A 177 15.00 -7.48 -18.90
CA TYR A 177 14.11 -8.50 -19.44
C TYR A 177 14.65 -9.12 -20.74
N ARG A 178 15.21 -8.31 -21.65
CA ARG A 178 15.82 -8.81 -22.89
C ARG A 178 17.12 -9.58 -22.64
N ARG A 179 17.89 -9.18 -21.62
CA ARG A 179 19.17 -9.81 -21.27
C ARG A 179 19.03 -11.10 -20.47
N ALA A 180 17.99 -11.25 -19.66
CA ALA A 180 17.82 -12.44 -18.84
C ALA A 180 17.69 -13.70 -19.73
N PRO A 181 18.22 -14.87 -19.32
CA PRO A 181 17.97 -16.10 -20.05
C PRO A 181 16.48 -16.49 -19.98
N ALA A 182 16.02 -17.27 -20.96
CA ALA A 182 14.69 -17.86 -20.88
C ALA A 182 14.64 -18.88 -19.73
N PRO A 183 13.60 -18.87 -18.87
CA PRO A 183 13.49 -19.82 -17.78
C PRO A 183 13.40 -21.23 -18.32
N ALA A 184 14.07 -22.18 -17.66
CA ALA A 184 14.08 -23.58 -18.07
C ALA A 184 12.63 -24.12 -18.25
N PRO A 185 12.41 -25.04 -19.20
CA PRO A 185 11.13 -25.74 -19.32
C PRO A 185 10.77 -26.36 -17.98
N GLU A 186 9.51 -26.21 -17.59
CA GLU A 186 8.97 -26.78 -16.35
C GLU A 186 9.12 -28.29 -16.48
N ARG A 187 10.10 -28.86 -15.77
CA ARG A 187 10.12 -30.30 -15.55
C ARG A 187 8.85 -30.58 -14.79
N ALA A 188 7.80 -30.98 -15.52
CA ALA A 188 6.57 -31.48 -14.93
C ALA A 188 7.01 -32.43 -13.84
N ARG A 189 6.78 -32.04 -12.59
CA ARG A 189 7.03 -32.90 -11.44
C ARG A 189 6.03 -34.03 -11.60
N ARG A 190 6.37 -35.03 -12.41
CA ARG A 190 5.69 -36.32 -12.48
C ARG A 190 5.76 -36.83 -11.04
N ARG A 191 4.73 -36.54 -10.25
CA ARG A 191 4.47 -37.24 -8.99
C ARG A 191 4.42 -38.71 -9.40
N PRO A 192 5.36 -39.56 -8.95
CA PRO A 192 5.27 -40.99 -9.25
C PRO A 192 4.13 -41.56 -8.41
N TRP A 193 2.89 -41.40 -8.88
CA TRP A 193 1.72 -42.09 -8.33
C TRP A 193 1.89 -43.62 -8.40
N GLY A 194 2.85 -44.13 -9.17
CA GLY A 194 3.22 -45.54 -9.23
C GLY A 194 3.72 -46.15 -7.91
N LEU A 195 4.24 -45.35 -6.96
CA LEU A 195 4.73 -45.90 -5.69
C LEU A 195 3.63 -46.05 -4.62
N LEU A 196 2.54 -45.26 -4.70
CA LEU A 196 1.40 -45.41 -3.78
C LEU A 196 0.36 -46.42 -4.29
N ALA A 197 0.22 -46.59 -5.61
CA ALA A 197 -0.65 -47.62 -6.19
C ALA A 197 -0.13 -49.05 -5.89
N GLY A 198 1.19 -49.27 -5.85
CA GLY A 198 1.79 -50.56 -5.48
C GLY A 198 1.61 -50.92 -3.99
N ALA A 199 1.66 -49.93 -3.10
CA ALA A 199 1.48 -50.15 -1.66
C ALA A 199 0.01 -50.42 -1.28
N ALA A 200 -0.95 -49.79 -1.96
CA ALA A 200 -2.38 -50.04 -1.75
C ALA A 200 -2.82 -51.43 -2.25
N ALA A 201 -2.25 -51.92 -3.35
CA ALA A 201 -2.53 -53.27 -3.87
C ALA A 201 -1.97 -54.39 -2.97
N ALA A 202 -0.80 -54.17 -2.35
CA ALA A 202 -0.21 -55.15 -1.43
C ALA A 202 -0.99 -55.25 -0.10
N GLY A 203 -1.53 -54.14 0.41
CA GLY A 203 -2.35 -54.14 1.64
C GLY A 203 -3.73 -54.77 1.47
N ALA A 204 -4.36 -54.63 0.28
CA ALA A 204 -5.69 -55.18 0.00
C ALA A 204 -5.70 -56.71 -0.13
N LEU A 205 -4.59 -57.32 -0.56
CA LEU A 205 -4.49 -58.79 -0.68
C LEU A 205 -4.23 -59.50 0.66
N ALA A 206 -3.76 -58.81 1.69
CA ALA A 206 -3.47 -59.42 3.00
C ALA A 206 -4.70 -59.53 3.93
N MET A 207 -5.79 -58.78 3.67
CA MET A 207 -6.97 -58.73 4.56
C MET A 207 -8.14 -59.63 4.11
N ALA A 208 -8.08 -60.20 2.91
CA ALA A 208 -9.14 -61.06 2.37
C ALA A 208 -9.40 -62.38 3.14
N PRO A 209 -8.43 -63.05 3.82
CA PRO A 209 -8.73 -64.30 4.52
C PRO A 209 -9.31 -64.11 5.93
N VAL A 210 -9.13 -62.93 6.56
CA VAL A 210 -9.49 -62.71 7.97
C VAL A 210 -10.98 -62.38 8.13
N VAL A 211 -11.55 -61.60 7.21
CA VAL A 211 -12.98 -61.20 7.27
C VAL A 211 -13.91 -62.39 6.98
N ARG A 212 -13.49 -63.35 6.13
CA ARG A 212 -14.31 -64.52 5.78
C ARG A 212 -14.48 -65.52 6.92
N ARG A 213 -13.57 -65.55 7.92
CA ARG A 213 -13.68 -66.42 9.10
C ARG A 213 -14.55 -65.86 10.23
N ALA A 214 -14.78 -64.54 10.27
CA ALA A 214 -15.57 -63.93 11.34
C ALA A 214 -17.10 -64.02 11.08
N VAL A 215 -17.52 -64.05 9.81
CA VAL A 215 -18.95 -64.08 9.44
C VAL A 215 -19.55 -65.49 9.49
N GLY A 216 -18.75 -66.55 9.31
CA GLY A 216 -19.23 -67.94 9.32
C GLY A 216 -19.56 -68.54 10.69
N ARG A 217 -19.28 -67.87 11.81
CA ARG A 217 -19.46 -68.41 13.17
C ARG A 217 -20.68 -67.90 13.94
N ARG A 218 -21.49 -66.99 13.37
CA ARG A 218 -22.62 -66.36 14.10
C ARG A 218 -24.03 -66.83 13.74
N THR A 219 -24.19 -67.77 12.81
CA THR A 219 -25.52 -68.29 12.38
C THR A 219 -25.72 -69.76 12.77
N GLY A 220 -25.53 -70.09 14.04
CA GLY A 220 -25.67 -71.47 14.52
C GLY A 220 -25.99 -71.57 16.01
N ARG A 221 -27.10 -70.98 16.47
CA ARG A 221 -27.71 -71.35 17.77
C ARG A 221 -29.20 -71.05 17.78
N ARG A 222 -30.01 -72.05 17.36
CA ARG A 222 -31.42 -72.19 17.77
C ARG A 222 -31.46 -72.70 19.22
N PRO A 223 -32.34 -72.20 20.10
CA PRO A 223 -32.77 -72.96 21.26
C PRO A 223 -33.97 -73.85 20.87
N ARG A 224 -33.87 -75.15 21.20
CA ARG A 224 -34.98 -76.11 21.24
C ARG A 224 -35.41 -76.23 22.70
N ARG A 225 -36.65 -75.87 23.02
CA ARG A 225 -37.72 -76.73 23.56
C ARG A 225 -38.86 -75.85 24.05
#